data_AF-A0A4R0DGY2-F1
#
_entry.id   AF-A0A4R0DGY2-F1
#
_cell.length_a   1.000
_cell.length_b   1.000
_cell.length_c   1.000
_cell.angle_alpha   90.00
_cell.angle_beta   90.00
_cell.angle_gamma   90.00
#
_symmetry.space_group_name_H-M   'P 1'
#
loop_
_entity.id
_entity.type
_entity.pdbx_description
1 polymer ?
#
loop_
_entity_poly.entity_id
_entity_poly.type
_entity_poly.pdbx_seq_one_letter_code
_entity_poly.pdbx_strand_id
1 'polypeptide(L)'
;MKKILLLAMSAMALVGCSKPKQLPPQEAWQKFCSVIPSAATNIMTDRQQGVKEADALEHAKKVPDQHAQQYLESLIKEAYKVPVYLNSDQRQKALDAFIQGREQECLKQTTQNK
;
A
#
# COMPACT_ATOMS: atom_id res chain seq x y z
N MET A 1 39.54 49.05 11.10
CA MET A 1 39.16 48.78 12.50
C MET A 1 38.01 47.79 12.51
N LYS A 2 38.20 46.61 13.14
CA LYS A 2 37.15 45.61 13.38
C LYS A 2 36.37 46.01 14.64
N LYS A 3 35.05 46.10 14.55
CA LYS A 3 34.17 46.14 15.73
C LYS A 3 33.07 45.11 15.52
N ILE A 4 33.23 44.02 16.23
CA ILE A 4 32.20 42.99 16.43
C ILE A 4 31.15 43.60 17.35
N LEU A 5 29.89 43.50 16.95
CA LEU A 5 28.75 43.63 17.86
C LEU A 5 27.82 42.47 17.58
N LEU A 6 27.86 41.52 18.52
CA LEU A 6 26.93 40.42 18.68
C LEU A 6 25.54 40.99 19.01
N LEU A 7 24.53 40.65 18.22
CA LEU A 7 23.16 40.60 18.69
C LEU A 7 22.66 39.16 18.57
N ALA A 8 22.56 38.53 19.73
CA ALA A 8 21.78 37.31 19.93
C ALA A 8 20.28 37.67 19.99
N MET A 9 19.45 36.63 19.85
CA MET A 9 18.02 36.56 20.16
C MET A 9 17.03 36.89 19.03
N SER A 10 16.64 35.85 18.31
CA SER A 10 15.23 35.42 18.31
C SER A 10 15.15 33.93 18.00
N ALA A 11 15.01 33.17 19.09
CA ALA A 11 14.56 31.80 19.07
C ALA A 11 13.04 31.74 18.81
N MET A 12 12.60 30.51 18.53
CA MET A 12 11.23 29.98 18.52
C MET A 12 10.42 30.09 17.23
N ALA A 13 10.26 28.89 16.65
CA ALA A 13 9.02 28.25 16.20
C ALA A 13 8.25 28.97 15.07
N LEU A 14 7.92 28.32 13.95
CA LEU A 14 7.06 27.15 13.91
C LEU A 14 7.47 26.21 12.75
N VAL A 15 8.27 25.19 13.03
CA VAL A 15 8.04 23.90 12.37
C VAL A 15 6.73 23.37 12.95
N GLY A 16 5.62 23.93 12.47
CA GLY A 16 4.31 23.33 12.62
C GLY A 16 4.31 22.06 11.78
N CYS A 17 4.91 20.98 12.29
CA CYS A 17 4.47 19.64 11.95
C CYS A 17 3.04 19.52 12.50
N SER A 18 2.07 20.12 11.80
CA SER A 18 0.69 19.69 11.92
C SER A 18 0.73 18.20 11.60
N LYS A 19 0.55 17.37 12.63
CA LYS A 19 0.39 15.93 12.44
C LYS A 19 -0.66 15.77 11.35
N PRO A 20 -0.36 15.04 10.25
CA PRO A 20 -1.33 14.88 9.17
C PRO A 20 -2.64 14.42 9.81
N LYS A 21 -3.71 15.16 9.51
CA LYS A 21 -5.02 14.90 10.08
C LYS A 21 -5.37 13.45 9.72
N GLN A 22 -5.43 12.59 10.74
CA GLN A 22 -5.78 11.19 10.53
C GLN A 22 -7.20 11.17 9.97
N LEU A 23 -7.35 10.51 8.82
CA LEU A 23 -8.66 10.37 8.18
C LEU A 23 -9.57 9.54 9.09
N PRO A 24 -10.89 9.80 9.07
CA PRO A 24 -11.85 8.86 9.64
C PRO A 24 -11.62 7.44 9.09
N PRO A 25 -11.76 6.37 9.89
CA PRO A 25 -11.45 5.01 9.46
C PRO A 25 -12.12 4.59 8.14
N GLN A 26 -13.39 4.98 7.94
CA GLN A 26 -14.12 4.70 6.71
C GLN A 26 -13.51 5.39 5.48
N GLU A 27 -13.11 6.65 5.62
CA GLU A 27 -12.48 7.41 4.53
C GLU A 27 -11.07 6.90 4.25
N ALA A 28 -10.32 6.53 5.30
CA ALA A 28 -9.03 5.87 5.17
C ALA A 28 -9.15 4.55 4.39
N TRP A 29 -10.15 3.73 4.69
CA TRP A 29 -10.40 2.48 3.99
C TRP A 29 -10.83 2.68 2.54
N GLN A 30 -11.73 3.63 2.26
CA GLN A 30 -12.10 3.97 0.88
C GLN A 30 -10.90 4.39 0.05
N LYS A 31 -10.02 5.22 0.62
CA LYS A 31 -8.77 5.65 -0.03
C LYS A 31 -7.77 4.50 -0.20
N PHE A 32 -7.73 3.55 0.74
CA PHE A 32 -6.95 2.34 0.58
C PHE A 32 -7.49 1.48 -0.57
N CYS A 33 -8.81 1.25 -0.64
CA CYS A 33 -9.42 0.45 -1.69
C CYS A 33 -9.22 1.02 -3.10
N SER A 34 -9.16 2.35 -3.26
CA SER A 34 -8.95 2.96 -4.59
C SER A 34 -7.57 2.68 -5.19
N VAL A 35 -6.57 2.31 -4.38
CA VAL A 35 -5.23 1.93 -4.85
C VAL A 35 -5.03 0.42 -4.96
N ILE A 36 -6.02 -0.38 -4.56
CA ILE A 36 -5.93 -1.85 -4.60
C ILE A 36 -5.73 -2.41 -6.01
N PRO A 37 -6.38 -1.90 -7.08
CA PRO A 37 -6.11 -2.39 -8.43
C PRO A 37 -4.62 -2.31 -8.79
N SER A 38 -3.95 -1.21 -8.45
CA SER A 38 -2.51 -1.04 -8.67
C SER A 38 -1.67 -1.97 -7.80
N ALA A 39 -2.03 -2.14 -6.52
CA ALA A 39 -1.36 -3.09 -5.65
C ALA A 39 -1.48 -4.54 -6.18
N ALA A 40 -2.67 -4.92 -6.65
CA ALA A 40 -2.93 -6.23 -7.26
C ALA A 40 -2.10 -6.45 -8.53
N THR A 41 -1.95 -5.42 -9.38
CA THR A 41 -1.03 -5.44 -10.54
C THR A 41 0.38 -5.77 -10.12
N ASN A 42 0.91 -5.08 -9.11
CA ASN A 42 2.29 -5.28 -8.64
C ASN A 42 2.48 -6.67 -8.05
N ILE A 43 1.55 -7.12 -7.19
CA ILE A 43 1.59 -8.45 -6.57
C ILE A 43 1.59 -9.56 -7.64
N MET A 44 0.71 -9.48 -8.64
CA MET A 44 0.66 -10.47 -9.71
C MET A 44 1.90 -10.38 -10.61
N THR A 45 2.43 -9.18 -10.84
CA THR A 45 3.68 -8.99 -11.61
C THR A 45 4.85 -9.65 -10.91
N ASP A 46 5.06 -9.38 -9.62
CA ASP A 46 6.10 -10.01 -8.79
C ASP A 46 5.97 -11.53 -8.81
N ARG A 47 4.74 -12.03 -8.67
CA ARG A 47 4.45 -13.46 -8.78
C ARG A 47 4.88 -14.03 -10.13
N GLN A 48 4.50 -13.39 -11.25
CA GLN A 48 4.87 -13.84 -12.59
C GLN A 48 6.37 -13.68 -12.90
N GLN A 49 7.08 -12.86 -12.14
CA GLN A 49 8.54 -12.69 -12.21
C GLN A 49 9.31 -13.68 -11.31
N GLY A 50 8.61 -14.47 -10.49
CA GLY A 50 9.23 -15.50 -9.65
C GLY A 50 9.77 -14.96 -8.32
N VAL A 51 9.30 -13.80 -7.86
CA VAL A 51 9.49 -13.37 -6.47
C VAL A 51 8.95 -14.46 -5.53
N LYS A 52 9.59 -14.66 -4.38
CA LYS A 52 9.16 -15.67 -3.41
C LYS A 52 8.00 -15.13 -2.57
N GLU A 53 7.05 -16.01 -2.23
CA GLU A 53 5.88 -15.64 -1.42
C GLU A 53 6.27 -15.02 -0.09
N ALA A 54 7.28 -15.59 0.57
CA ALA A 54 7.79 -15.09 1.84
C ALA A 54 8.30 -13.64 1.74
N ASP A 55 8.94 -13.25 0.63
CA ASP A 55 9.45 -11.90 0.43
C ASP A 55 8.31 -10.89 0.20
N ALA A 56 7.29 -11.30 -0.57
CA ALA A 56 6.08 -10.50 -0.77
C ALA A 56 5.29 -10.32 0.56
N LEU A 57 5.14 -11.39 1.33
CA LEU A 57 4.50 -11.36 2.65
C LEU A 57 5.28 -10.48 3.64
N GLU A 58 6.62 -10.54 3.63
CA GLU A 58 7.44 -9.68 4.47
C GLU A 58 7.29 -8.20 4.09
N HIS A 59 7.13 -7.89 2.80
CA HIS A 59 6.84 -6.53 2.38
C HIS A 59 5.50 -6.02 2.91
N ALA A 60 4.45 -6.86 2.91
CA ALA A 60 3.13 -6.49 3.40
C ALA A 60 3.12 -6.11 4.88
N LYS A 61 3.98 -6.73 5.72
CA LYS A 61 4.12 -6.40 7.15
C LYS A 61 4.56 -4.96 7.44
N LYS A 62 5.06 -4.24 6.42
CA LYS A 62 5.43 -2.82 6.55
C LYS A 62 4.22 -1.89 6.58
N VAL A 63 3.03 -2.40 6.26
CA VAL A 63 1.78 -1.63 6.31
C VAL A 63 1.34 -1.50 7.78
N PRO A 64 1.25 -0.28 8.34
CA PRO A 64 0.95 -0.12 9.77
C PRO A 64 -0.49 -0.45 10.16
N ASP A 65 -1.43 -0.29 9.22
CA ASP A 65 -2.83 -0.63 9.45
C ASP A 65 -3.03 -2.14 9.31
N GLN A 66 -3.42 -2.78 10.41
CA GLN A 66 -3.52 -4.24 10.47
C GLN A 66 -4.56 -4.80 9.49
N HIS A 67 -5.67 -4.10 9.25
CA HIS A 67 -6.71 -4.56 8.34
C HIS A 67 -6.24 -4.48 6.89
N ALA A 68 -5.60 -3.38 6.50
CA ALA A 68 -4.95 -3.20 5.21
C ALA A 68 -3.83 -4.23 4.98
N GLN A 69 -3.01 -4.49 6.01
CA GLN A 69 -1.98 -5.53 5.96
C GLN A 69 -2.61 -6.90 5.68
N GLN A 70 -3.63 -7.30 6.45
CA GLN A 70 -4.30 -8.59 6.28
C GLN A 70 -4.93 -8.75 4.89
N TYR A 71 -5.52 -7.68 4.36
CA TYR A 71 -6.06 -7.68 3.00
C TYR A 71 -4.97 -7.86 1.94
N LEU A 72 -3.83 -7.17 2.07
CA LEU A 72 -2.71 -7.37 1.14
C LEU A 72 -2.11 -8.78 1.25
N GLU A 73 -1.99 -9.32 2.47
CA GLU A 73 -1.56 -10.71 2.66
C GLU A 73 -2.50 -11.72 2.01
N SER A 74 -3.82 -11.49 2.02
CA SER A 74 -4.77 -12.37 1.33
C SER A 74 -4.61 -12.29 -0.19
N LEU A 75 -4.45 -11.09 -0.74
CA LEU A 75 -4.16 -10.91 -2.17
C LEU A 75 -2.85 -11.60 -2.58
N ILE A 76 -1.80 -11.49 -1.78
CA ILE A 76 -0.54 -12.21 -2.02
C ILE A 76 -0.80 -13.71 -2.06
N LYS A 77 -1.43 -14.29 -1.04
CA LYS A 77 -1.74 -15.73 -1.01
C LYS A 77 -2.60 -16.18 -2.18
N GLU A 78 -3.52 -15.35 -2.65
CA GLU A 78 -4.31 -15.62 -3.86
C GLU A 78 -3.46 -15.61 -5.13
N ALA A 79 -2.59 -14.62 -5.29
CA ALA A 79 -1.71 -14.53 -6.45
C ALA A 79 -0.78 -15.75 -6.54
N TYR A 80 -0.29 -16.27 -5.42
CA TYR A 80 0.61 -17.42 -5.41
C TYR A 80 -0.07 -18.76 -5.75
N LYS A 81 -1.41 -18.81 -5.78
CA LYS A 81 -2.16 -19.94 -6.34
C LYS A 81 -2.16 -19.93 -7.87
N VAL A 82 -1.86 -18.79 -8.50
CA VAL A 82 -1.73 -18.67 -9.96
C VAL A 82 -0.34 -19.19 -10.38
N PRO A 83 -0.26 -20.04 -11.41
CA PRO A 83 1.02 -20.54 -11.89
C PRO A 83 1.81 -19.41 -12.58
N VAL A 84 3.14 -19.55 -12.60
CA VAL A 84 4.00 -18.66 -13.39
C VAL A 84 3.93 -19.09 -14.84
N TYR A 85 3.56 -18.18 -15.72
CA TYR A 85 3.49 -18.43 -17.14
C TYR A 85 4.78 -17.98 -17.84
N LEU A 86 5.19 -18.69 -18.89
CA LEU A 86 6.37 -18.32 -19.69
C LEU A 86 6.03 -17.35 -20.83
N ASN A 87 4.79 -17.38 -21.33
CA ASN A 87 4.35 -16.50 -22.42
C ASN A 87 3.67 -15.23 -21.90
N SER A 88 3.83 -14.14 -22.65
CA SER A 88 3.27 -12.81 -22.34
C SER A 88 1.75 -12.81 -22.27
N ASP A 89 1.08 -13.55 -23.15
CA ASP A 89 -0.37 -13.50 -23.28
C ASP A 89 -1.08 -14.11 -22.07
N GLN A 90 -0.57 -15.23 -21.55
CA GLN A 90 -1.09 -15.84 -20.32
C GLN A 90 -0.75 -14.99 -19.10
N ARG A 91 0.43 -14.35 -19.06
CA ARG A 91 0.76 -13.39 -17.99
C ARG A 91 -0.23 -12.23 -17.98
N GLN A 92 -0.51 -11.65 -19.14
CA GLN A 92 -1.46 -10.56 -19.26
C GLN A 92 -2.87 -11.00 -18.86
N LYS A 93 -3.34 -12.15 -19.34
CA LYS A 93 -4.66 -12.71 -18.95
C LYS A 93 -4.76 -12.95 -17.44
N ALA A 94 -3.71 -13.48 -16.82
CA ALA A 94 -3.67 -13.70 -15.38
C ALA A 94 -3.73 -12.38 -14.61
N LEU A 95 -3.01 -11.37 -15.07
CA LEU A 95 -3.01 -10.03 -14.49
C LEU A 95 -4.38 -9.36 -14.61
N ASP A 96 -4.98 -9.34 -15.81
CA ASP A 96 -6.30 -8.76 -16.04
C ASP A 96 -7.37 -9.42 -15.17
N ALA A 97 -7.37 -10.76 -15.13
CA ALA A 97 -8.31 -11.52 -14.30
C ALA A 97 -8.09 -11.26 -12.79
N PHE A 98 -6.85 -11.07 -12.36
CA PHE A 98 -6.52 -10.85 -10.95
C PHE A 98 -6.90 -9.45 -10.46
N ILE A 99 -6.85 -8.43 -11.33
CA ILE A 99 -7.17 -7.03 -10.98
C ILE A 99 -8.68 -6.75 -11.06
N GLN A 100 -9.40 -7.51 -11.89
CA GLN A 100 -10.82 -7.27 -12.18
C GLN A 100 -11.67 -7.25 -10.90
N GLY A 101 -12.29 -6.09 -10.61
CA GLY A 101 -13.24 -5.92 -9.51
C GLY A 101 -12.63 -5.80 -8.11
N ARG A 102 -11.29 -5.69 -7.98
CA ARG A 102 -10.61 -5.68 -6.68
C ARG A 102 -10.94 -4.46 -5.81
N GLU A 103 -11.12 -3.29 -6.40
CA GLU A 103 -11.56 -2.11 -5.65
C GLU A 103 -12.94 -2.35 -5.01
N GLN A 104 -13.90 -2.86 -5.79
CA GLN A 104 -15.27 -3.11 -5.32
C GLN A 104 -15.31 -4.24 -4.28
N GLU A 105 -14.47 -5.26 -4.44
CA GLU A 105 -14.28 -6.32 -3.43
C GLU A 105 -13.75 -5.75 -2.12
N CYS A 106 -12.69 -4.94 -2.17
CA CYS A 106 -12.12 -4.25 -1.00
C CYS A 106 -13.17 -3.38 -0.30
N LEU A 107 -13.95 -2.59 -1.06
CA LEU A 107 -15.00 -1.73 -0.50
C LEU A 107 -16.10 -2.52 0.22
N LYS A 108 -16.39 -3.76 -0.18
CA LYS A 108 -17.40 -4.61 0.48
C LYS A 108 -16.95 -5.10 1.87
N GLN A 109 -15.65 -5.14 2.14
CA GLN A 109 -15.12 -5.56 3.46
C GLN A 109 -15.44 -4.58 4.59
N THR A 110 -15.94 -3.37 4.26
CA THR A 110 -16.46 -2.38 5.22
C THR A 110 -17.58 -2.90 6.15
N THR A 111 -18.18 -4.06 5.83
CA THR A 111 -19.37 -4.59 6.51
C THR A 111 -19.09 -5.73 7.50
N GLN A 112 -17.85 -6.22 7.62
CA GLN A 112 -17.56 -7.47 8.37
C GLN A 112 -16.91 -7.30 9.75
N ASN A 113 -16.63 -6.07 10.19
CA ASN A 113 -16.01 -5.79 11.49
C ASN A 113 -16.86 -4.84 12.35
N LYS A 114 -18.18 -5.06 12.40
CA LYS A 114 -19.09 -4.39 13.34
C LYS A 114 -19.43 -5.28 14.52
#